data_AF-A0A918PBM1-F1
#
_entry.id   AF-A0A918PBM1-F1
#
_cell.length_a   1.000
_cell.length_b   1.000
_cell.length_c   1.000
_cell.angle_alpha   90.00
_cell.angle_beta   90.00
_cell.angle_gamma   90.00
#
_symmetry.space_group_name_H-M   'P 1'
#
loop_
_entity.id
_entity.type
_entity.pdbx_description
1 polymer ?
#
loop_
_entity_poly.entity_id
_entity_poly.type
_entity_poly.pdbx_seq_one_letter_code
_entity_poly.pdbx_strand_id
1 'polypeptide(L)'
;MSAGEEHGGGPYGDSYGDSYGGTGQTRTRLPDSHDDVYGGARRGRSSSPRNLVTVVGVVVLLIAAIAFANRGGDDSGSGSTGGDKAESAPTAASGEQAVEGETAGIPTGYAHDEQGAQSAAANYAVTLGSTGMFRKDTRQRIVDTVYTSAAAAELQGPLDKAYSAEFLSRMGLDAEGNPPDGDTFVSRVLPVGTTVLEYRDSTAKVSVWYMGLIGMSGEKSTDPVTTTWKTWTFSLQWSDGDWKIAADSQKDGPAPVPGDDKAATSEEISKAVEEYGGFTYAR
;
A
#
# COMPACT_ATOMS: atom_id res chain seq x y z
N MET A 1 38.23 -43.38 -67.66
CA MET A 1 36.85 -43.15 -68.13
C MET A 1 36.22 -42.08 -67.25
N SER A 2 35.63 -41.06 -67.89
CA SER A 2 34.81 -39.91 -67.39
C SER A 2 35.43 -38.97 -66.36
N ALA A 3 35.80 -37.72 -66.70
CA ALA A 3 35.01 -36.51 -67.10
C ALA A 3 34.56 -35.72 -65.86
N GLY A 4 34.63 -34.38 -65.73
CA GLY A 4 35.07 -33.22 -66.53
C GLY A 4 34.88 -31.99 -65.60
N GLU A 5 35.81 -31.04 -65.52
CA GLU A 5 35.81 -29.72 -66.22
C GLU A 5 34.60 -28.83 -65.88
N GLU A 6 34.78 -27.76 -65.08
CA GLU A 6 35.09 -26.36 -65.49
C GLU A 6 33.81 -25.59 -65.94
N HIS A 7 33.58 -24.27 -65.85
CA HIS A 7 34.36 -23.02 -65.79
C HIS A 7 33.48 -21.96 -65.05
N GLY A 8 34.00 -20.91 -64.40
CA GLY A 8 34.59 -19.69 -64.99
C GLY A 8 33.63 -18.51 -64.76
N GLY A 9 34.02 -17.24 -64.66
CA GLY A 9 35.30 -16.56 -64.76
C GLY A 9 35.07 -15.10 -64.30
N GLY A 10 36.14 -14.43 -63.91
CA GLY A 10 36.14 -13.03 -63.46
C GLY A 10 36.17 -12.01 -64.63
N PRO A 11 36.76 -10.81 -64.44
CA PRO A 11 36.01 -9.54 -64.43
C PRO A 11 36.42 -8.54 -65.53
N TYR A 12 35.52 -7.60 -65.84
CA TYR A 12 35.74 -6.36 -66.60
C TYR A 12 34.74 -5.33 -66.01
N GLY A 13 35.00 -4.05 -65.77
CA GLY A 13 35.94 -3.10 -66.35
C GLY A 13 35.15 -1.93 -66.96
N ASP A 14 35.32 -0.74 -66.36
CA ASP A 14 35.15 0.62 -66.93
C ASP A 14 33.80 1.37 -66.97
N SER A 15 33.74 2.36 -66.06
CA SER A 15 33.78 3.83 -66.29
C SER A 15 32.59 4.63 -66.89
N TYR A 16 32.53 5.88 -66.39
CA TYR A 16 31.76 7.08 -66.79
C TYR A 16 30.31 7.15 -66.27
N GLY A 17 29.84 8.18 -65.56
CA GLY A 17 30.37 9.50 -65.19
C GLY A 17 29.20 10.39 -64.75
N ASP A 18 29.49 11.41 -63.93
CA ASP A 18 28.67 12.60 -63.60
C ASP A 18 27.33 12.42 -62.87
N SER A 19 26.86 13.31 -61.98
CA SER A 19 27.35 14.49 -61.27
C SER A 19 26.15 15.02 -60.43
N TYR A 20 26.44 15.86 -59.42
CA TYR A 20 25.54 16.64 -58.55
C TYR A 20 24.82 15.91 -57.39
N GLY A 21 24.91 16.31 -56.12
CA GLY A 21 25.53 17.48 -55.47
C GLY A 21 24.58 18.20 -54.50
N GLY A 22 24.99 18.31 -53.23
CA GLY A 22 24.63 19.40 -52.29
C GLY A 22 23.43 19.14 -51.36
N THR A 23 23.59 18.75 -50.08
CA THR A 23 23.96 19.54 -48.87
C THR A 23 23.02 20.68 -48.49
N GLY A 24 22.44 20.60 -47.29
CA GLY A 24 21.71 21.70 -46.65
C GLY A 24 21.61 21.54 -45.12
N GLN A 25 22.66 21.96 -44.42
CA GLN A 25 22.60 22.27 -42.98
C GLN A 25 21.77 23.54 -42.75
N THR A 26 21.06 23.64 -41.62
CA THR A 26 20.59 24.94 -41.10
C THR A 26 20.80 25.01 -39.58
N ARG A 27 21.59 26.02 -39.18
CA ARG A 27 21.84 26.45 -37.79
C ARG A 27 20.87 27.57 -37.40
N THR A 28 20.35 27.48 -36.16
CA THR A 28 20.10 28.50 -35.12
C THR A 28 19.51 29.87 -35.46
N ARG A 29 18.45 30.29 -34.73
CA ARG A 29 18.38 31.59 -34.03
C ARG A 29 17.60 31.52 -32.70
N LEU A 30 18.26 31.98 -31.64
CA LEU A 30 17.66 32.55 -30.42
C LEU A 30 17.04 33.91 -30.77
N PRO A 31 15.96 34.34 -30.10
CA PRO A 31 15.56 35.74 -30.06
C PRO A 31 16.29 36.50 -28.94
N ASP A 32 16.71 37.71 -29.29
CA ASP A 32 17.37 38.70 -28.43
C ASP A 32 16.46 39.24 -27.31
N SER A 33 17.12 39.56 -26.20
CA SER A 33 16.71 40.51 -25.17
C SER A 33 16.57 41.93 -25.74
N HIS A 34 15.47 42.61 -25.42
CA HIS A 34 15.33 44.06 -25.54
C HIS A 34 14.94 44.64 -24.18
N ASP A 35 15.66 45.69 -23.80
CA ASP A 35 15.51 46.51 -22.59
C ASP A 35 14.12 47.14 -22.44
N ASP A 36 13.67 47.30 -21.20
CA ASP A 36 13.20 48.61 -20.71
C ASP A 36 13.33 48.72 -19.18
N VAL A 37 14.12 49.71 -18.79
CA VAL A 37 14.35 50.25 -17.45
C VAL A 37 13.27 51.28 -17.14
N TYR A 38 12.59 51.25 -16.00
CA TYR A 38 12.24 52.42 -15.15
C TYR A 38 11.41 52.01 -13.91
N GLY A 39 11.78 52.54 -12.75
CA GLY A 39 10.83 52.84 -11.66
C GLY A 39 10.94 51.98 -10.40
N GLY A 40 11.80 52.38 -9.46
CA GLY A 40 11.81 51.83 -8.11
C GLY A 40 10.68 52.33 -7.22
N ALA A 41 10.30 51.52 -6.23
CA ALA A 41 9.87 51.99 -4.90
C ALA A 41 9.98 50.84 -3.89
N ARG A 42 10.81 51.03 -2.87
CA ARG A 42 10.78 50.27 -1.60
C ARG A 42 9.82 50.96 -0.62
N ARG A 43 9.28 50.15 0.31
CA ARG A 43 8.45 50.43 1.52
C ARG A 43 6.96 50.12 1.29
N GLY A 44 6.24 49.37 2.14
CA GLY A 44 6.61 48.74 3.40
C GLY A 44 5.52 47.77 3.88
N ARG A 45 5.99 46.73 4.58
CA ARG A 45 5.39 46.03 5.73
C ARG A 45 3.88 46.24 5.97
N SER A 46 3.08 45.23 5.63
CA SER A 46 1.87 44.91 6.40
C SER A 46 1.96 43.45 6.82
N SER A 47 2.39 43.27 8.06
CA SER A 47 2.23 42.04 8.82
C SER A 47 0.78 41.90 9.22
N SER A 48 0.08 40.90 8.66
CA SER A 48 -1.16 40.39 9.23
C SER A 48 -0.95 38.91 9.51
N PRO A 49 -1.03 38.48 10.79
CA PRO A 49 -0.95 37.06 11.12
C PRO A 49 -2.28 36.45 10.72
N ARG A 50 -2.33 35.86 9.52
CA ARG A 50 -3.38 34.88 9.25
C ARG A 50 -3.02 33.67 10.10
N ASN A 51 -3.73 33.56 11.22
CA ASN A 51 -3.84 32.37 12.03
C ASN A 51 -3.78 31.14 11.11
N LEU A 52 -2.62 30.51 11.08
CA LEU A 52 -2.46 29.20 10.51
C LEU A 52 -3.15 28.29 11.53
N VAL A 53 -4.46 28.16 11.39
CA VAL A 53 -5.16 27.01 11.93
C VAL A 53 -4.54 25.84 11.17
N THR A 54 -3.56 25.19 11.78
CA THR A 54 -3.15 23.85 11.41
C THR A 54 -4.40 23.01 11.55
N VAL A 55 -5.15 22.89 10.47
CA VAL A 55 -6.20 21.89 10.33
C VAL A 55 -5.44 20.58 10.28
N VAL A 56 -5.27 19.97 11.44
CA VAL A 56 -4.86 18.56 11.55
C VAL A 56 -6.04 17.78 11.00
N GLY A 57 -6.02 17.57 9.69
CA GLY A 57 -6.96 16.71 9.01
C GLY A 57 -6.62 15.28 9.39
N VAL A 58 -7.20 14.79 10.49
CA VAL A 58 -7.30 13.36 10.75
C VAL A 58 -8.23 12.82 9.67
N VAL A 59 -7.65 12.38 8.55
CA VAL A 59 -8.41 11.71 7.51
C VAL A 59 -8.61 10.27 7.98
N VAL A 60 -9.61 10.08 8.85
CA VAL A 60 -10.19 8.75 9.11
C VAL A 60 -10.94 8.34 7.85
N LEU A 61 -10.22 7.85 6.85
CA LEU A 61 -10.80 7.14 5.72
C LEU A 61 -9.80 6.08 5.25
N LEU A 62 -10.18 4.89 4.84
CA LEU A 62 -11.40 4.09 4.92
C LEU A 62 -10.87 2.76 4.37
N ILE A 63 -10.49 1.81 5.22
CA ILE A 63 -10.40 0.42 4.72
C ILE A 63 -11.79 0.00 4.16
N ALA A 64 -12.84 0.67 4.64
CA ALA A 64 -14.23 0.68 4.21
C ALA A 64 -14.58 1.29 2.82
N ALA A 65 -13.66 1.92 2.07
CA ALA A 65 -14.02 2.57 0.78
C ALA A 65 -14.01 1.61 -0.42
N ILE A 66 -13.44 0.41 -0.25
CA ILE A 66 -13.23 -0.55 -1.33
C ILE A 66 -14.10 -1.80 -1.09
N ALA A 67 -15.40 -1.59 -0.89
CA ALA A 67 -16.40 -2.68 -0.95
C ALA A 67 -17.31 -2.56 -2.19
N PHE A 68 -17.01 -1.63 -3.11
CA PHE A 68 -17.87 -1.33 -4.25
C PHE A 68 -17.07 -1.21 -5.54
N ALA A 69 -16.79 -2.35 -6.17
CA ALA A 69 -16.59 -2.42 -7.61
C ALA A 69 -16.72 -3.87 -8.09
N ASN A 70 -17.96 -4.36 -8.21
CA ASN A 70 -18.45 -5.26 -9.27
C ASN A 70 -19.58 -6.16 -8.73
N ARG A 71 -20.82 -5.69 -8.92
CA ARG A 71 -22.03 -6.52 -8.81
C ARG A 71 -22.47 -6.87 -10.22
N GLY A 72 -22.24 -8.11 -10.63
CA GLY A 72 -22.80 -8.70 -11.84
C GLY A 72 -23.10 -10.16 -11.54
N GLY A 73 -24.36 -10.56 -11.68
CA GLY A 73 -24.82 -11.92 -11.44
C GLY A 73 -24.37 -12.88 -12.54
N ASP A 74 -24.30 -14.17 -12.22
CA ASP A 74 -25.24 -15.18 -12.72
C ASP A 74 -24.91 -16.57 -12.12
N ASP A 75 -25.96 -17.37 -11.93
CA ASP A 75 -25.95 -18.74 -11.42
C ASP A 75 -25.15 -19.71 -12.30
N SER A 76 -24.48 -20.70 -11.69
CA SER A 76 -24.67 -22.12 -12.05
C SER A 76 -23.83 -23.11 -11.22
N GLY A 77 -24.51 -24.13 -10.69
CA GLY A 77 -24.15 -25.54 -10.90
C GLY A 77 -23.07 -26.19 -10.02
N SER A 78 -23.51 -26.87 -8.97
CA SER A 78 -22.71 -27.70 -8.05
C SER A 78 -22.06 -28.94 -8.67
N GLY A 79 -20.92 -29.35 -8.09
CA GLY A 79 -20.45 -30.74 -8.10
C GLY A 79 -19.30 -30.95 -7.13
N SER A 80 -19.57 -31.52 -5.94
CA SER A 80 -18.57 -31.90 -4.94
C SER A 80 -18.34 -33.41 -4.95
N THR A 81 -17.07 -33.82 -4.87
CA THR A 81 -16.66 -35.14 -4.37
C THR A 81 -15.47 -34.95 -3.44
N GLY A 82 -15.69 -35.21 -2.15
CA GLY A 82 -14.70 -35.09 -1.09
C GLY A 82 -13.66 -36.22 -1.09
N GLY A 83 -12.46 -35.87 -0.64
CA GLY A 83 -11.42 -36.81 -0.24
C GLY A 83 -10.74 -36.28 1.02
N ASP A 84 -10.80 -37.08 2.09
CA ASP A 84 -10.14 -36.81 3.37
C ASP A 84 -8.66 -36.48 3.16
N LYS A 85 -8.27 -35.26 3.50
CA LYS A 85 -6.88 -34.82 3.51
C LYS A 85 -6.51 -34.44 4.94
N ALA A 86 -5.42 -35.02 5.42
CA ALA A 86 -4.84 -34.73 6.73
C ALA A 86 -4.75 -33.21 6.95
N GLU A 87 -5.37 -32.73 8.03
CA GLU A 87 -5.32 -31.33 8.46
C GLU A 87 -3.86 -30.94 8.73
N SER A 88 -3.29 -30.13 7.85
CA SER A 88 -2.03 -29.46 8.10
C SER A 88 -2.31 -28.39 9.14
N ALA A 89 -1.69 -28.48 10.32
CA ALA A 89 -1.85 -27.46 11.35
C ALA A 89 -1.36 -26.10 10.81
N PRO A 90 -2.07 -24.99 11.11
CA PRO A 90 -1.65 -23.63 10.78
C PRO A 90 -0.18 -23.39 11.09
N THR A 91 0.56 -22.77 10.17
CA THR A 91 1.84 -22.20 10.57
C THR A 91 1.57 -21.02 11.51
N ALA A 92 2.27 -21.00 12.65
CA ALA A 92 2.21 -19.85 13.55
C ALA A 92 2.61 -18.58 12.78
N ALA A 93 2.03 -17.43 13.15
CA ALA A 93 2.48 -16.14 12.65
C ALA A 93 4.01 -16.05 12.77
N SER A 94 4.68 -15.70 11.68
CA SER A 94 6.15 -15.69 11.58
C SER A 94 6.67 -14.28 11.28
N GLY A 95 7.96 -14.06 11.55
CA GLY A 95 8.64 -12.77 11.48
C GLY A 95 9.67 -12.68 12.60
N GLU A 96 10.92 -12.28 12.29
CA GLU A 96 11.96 -12.14 13.30
C GLU A 96 11.70 -10.87 14.13
N GLN A 97 11.65 -10.97 15.46
CA GLN A 97 11.51 -9.81 16.36
C GLN A 97 12.75 -8.91 16.23
N ALA A 98 12.64 -7.70 15.65
CA ALA A 98 13.71 -6.70 15.78
C ALA A 98 13.61 -5.88 17.08
N VAL A 99 12.51 -6.05 17.83
CA VAL A 99 12.29 -5.46 19.15
C VAL A 99 12.03 -6.54 20.18
N GLU A 100 12.59 -6.39 21.39
CA GLU A 100 12.42 -7.35 22.48
C GLU A 100 11.04 -7.22 23.17
N GLY A 101 10.30 -6.14 22.90
CA GLY A 101 9.03 -5.82 23.57
C GLY A 101 7.80 -6.06 22.70
N GLU A 102 6.72 -6.52 23.33
CA GLU A 102 5.37 -6.50 22.76
C GLU A 102 4.36 -6.00 23.79
N THR A 103 3.35 -5.27 23.33
CA THR A 103 2.18 -4.88 24.12
C THR A 103 0.95 -5.45 23.45
N ALA A 104 0.29 -6.40 24.10
CA ALA A 104 -0.91 -7.08 23.58
C ALA A 104 -0.73 -7.73 22.19
N GLY A 105 0.45 -8.29 21.90
CA GLY A 105 0.79 -8.90 20.62
C GLY A 105 1.16 -7.90 19.52
N ILE A 106 1.31 -6.62 19.86
CA ILE A 106 1.77 -5.55 18.98
C ILE A 106 3.24 -5.26 19.30
N PRO A 107 4.16 -5.30 18.32
CA PRO A 107 5.57 -5.03 18.60
C PRO A 107 5.78 -3.58 19.02
N THR A 108 6.57 -3.38 20.08
CA THR A 108 6.84 -2.07 20.72
C THR A 108 8.30 -1.99 21.18
N GLY A 109 8.80 -0.78 21.44
CA GLY A 109 10.17 -0.56 21.90
C GLY A 109 11.16 -0.47 20.75
N TYR A 110 10.75 0.18 19.66
CA TYR A 110 11.60 0.41 18.50
C TYR A 110 12.78 1.31 18.87
N ALA A 111 13.93 1.14 18.21
CA ALA A 111 15.09 1.99 18.44
C ALA A 111 14.77 3.48 18.21
N HIS A 112 15.38 4.35 19.02
CA HIS A 112 15.23 5.81 18.87
C HIS A 112 16.10 6.38 17.76
N ASP A 113 15.93 5.85 16.55
CA ASP A 113 16.62 6.27 15.35
C ASP A 113 15.69 6.20 14.12
N GLU A 114 16.22 6.60 12.97
CA GLU A 114 15.49 6.60 11.71
C GLU A 114 15.07 5.20 11.26
N GLN A 115 15.85 4.16 11.59
CA GLN A 115 15.55 2.78 11.24
C GLN A 115 14.40 2.26 12.11
N GLY A 116 14.41 2.54 13.41
CA GLY A 116 13.35 2.21 14.34
C GLY A 116 12.04 2.91 13.99
N ALA A 117 12.06 4.17 13.56
CA ALA A 117 10.86 4.89 13.11
C ALA A 117 10.19 4.21 11.90
N GLN A 118 10.98 3.75 10.94
CA GLN A 118 10.46 3.03 9.78
C GLN A 118 9.95 1.62 10.14
N SER A 119 10.62 0.92 11.06
CA SER A 119 10.14 -0.37 11.57
C SER A 119 8.80 -0.19 12.30
N ALA A 120 8.68 0.83 13.15
CA ALA A 120 7.43 1.19 13.79
C ALA A 120 6.32 1.44 12.75
N ALA A 121 6.57 2.29 11.75
CA ALA A 121 5.59 2.58 10.70
C ALA A 121 5.11 1.34 9.94
N ALA A 122 6.02 0.44 9.56
CA ALA A 122 5.66 -0.79 8.84
C ALA A 122 4.78 -1.72 9.69
N ASN A 123 5.15 -1.94 10.96
CA ASN A 123 4.42 -2.80 11.88
C ASN A 123 3.08 -2.20 12.31
N TYR A 124 3.01 -0.87 12.45
CA TYR A 124 1.74 -0.19 12.69
C TYR A 124 0.80 -0.29 11.49
N ALA A 125 1.31 -0.24 10.25
CA ALA A 125 0.49 -0.48 9.07
C ALA A 125 -0.12 -1.90 9.05
N VAL A 126 0.67 -2.92 9.42
CA VAL A 126 0.18 -4.31 9.57
C VAL A 126 -0.91 -4.38 10.63
N THR A 127 -0.65 -3.81 11.81
CA THR A 127 -1.57 -3.87 12.96
C THR A 127 -2.89 -3.15 12.67
N LEU A 128 -2.82 -1.93 12.14
CA LEU A 128 -3.99 -1.12 11.77
C LEU A 128 -4.74 -1.65 10.54
N GLY A 129 -4.10 -2.49 9.74
CA GLY A 129 -4.70 -3.19 8.60
C GLY A 129 -5.24 -4.58 8.92
N SER A 130 -5.28 -4.97 10.20
CA SER A 130 -5.68 -6.30 10.64
C SER A 130 -7.18 -6.40 10.95
N THR A 131 -7.69 -7.64 11.01
CA THR A 131 -9.05 -7.93 11.49
C THR A 131 -9.31 -7.42 12.91
N GLY A 132 -8.26 -7.19 13.71
CA GLY A 132 -8.36 -6.62 15.06
C GLY A 132 -9.03 -5.25 15.09
N MET A 133 -8.92 -4.45 14.03
CA MET A 133 -9.58 -3.13 13.95
C MET A 133 -11.11 -3.22 13.80
N PHE A 134 -11.64 -4.35 13.34
CA PHE A 134 -13.08 -4.55 13.14
C PHE A 134 -13.79 -4.97 14.43
N ARG A 135 -13.04 -5.45 15.44
CA ARG A 135 -13.57 -5.83 16.76
C ARG A 135 -13.32 -4.70 17.76
N LYS A 136 -14.37 -4.17 18.39
CA LYS A 136 -14.31 -2.95 19.21
C LYS A 136 -13.20 -2.96 20.28
N ASP A 137 -13.16 -4.00 21.12
CA ASP A 137 -12.20 -4.08 22.23
C ASP A 137 -10.76 -4.24 21.75
N THR A 138 -10.55 -4.94 20.64
CA THR A 138 -9.23 -5.10 20.03
C THR A 138 -8.79 -3.81 19.33
N ARG A 139 -9.70 -3.14 18.60
CA ARG A 139 -9.46 -1.83 18.00
C ARG A 139 -9.01 -0.82 19.03
N GLN A 140 -9.71 -0.72 20.16
CA GLN A 140 -9.34 0.22 21.21
C GLN A 140 -7.93 -0.04 21.73
N ARG A 141 -7.60 -1.30 22.05
CA ARG A 141 -6.24 -1.68 22.49
C ARG A 141 -5.18 -1.37 21.43
N ILE A 142 -5.45 -1.63 20.15
CA ILE A 142 -4.53 -1.30 19.05
C ILE A 142 -4.26 0.21 19.05
N VAL A 143 -5.33 1.01 19.02
CA VAL A 143 -5.23 2.48 18.93
C VAL A 143 -4.47 3.04 20.13
N ASP A 144 -4.80 2.60 21.33
CA ASP A 144 -4.11 3.03 22.57
C ASP A 144 -2.63 2.63 22.59
N THR A 145 -2.26 1.54 21.90
CA THR A 145 -0.88 1.05 21.86
C THR A 145 -0.03 1.79 20.84
N VAL A 146 -0.57 2.10 19.65
CA VAL A 146 0.23 2.61 18.52
C VAL A 146 0.17 4.12 18.35
N TYR A 147 -0.90 4.78 18.82
CA TYR A 147 -1.02 6.24 18.78
C TYR A 147 -0.48 6.88 20.06
N THR A 148 -0.16 8.18 19.97
CA THR A 148 0.01 9.01 21.17
C THR A 148 -1.30 9.04 21.96
N SER A 149 -1.24 9.18 23.28
CA SER A 149 -2.45 9.21 24.13
C SER A 149 -3.42 10.33 23.73
N ALA A 150 -2.90 11.46 23.26
CA ALA A 150 -3.71 12.56 22.74
C ALA A 150 -4.45 12.17 21.45
N ALA A 151 -3.74 11.61 20.47
CA ALA A 151 -4.35 11.19 19.20
C ALA A 151 -5.33 10.03 19.40
N ALA A 152 -5.03 9.06 20.27
CA ALA A 152 -5.93 7.97 20.61
C ALA A 152 -7.27 8.46 21.17
N ALA A 153 -7.24 9.42 22.10
CA ALA A 153 -8.44 10.03 22.67
C ALA A 153 -9.28 10.78 21.61
N GLU A 154 -8.63 11.48 20.68
CA GLU A 154 -9.32 12.18 19.58
C GLU A 154 -9.93 11.22 18.55
N LEU A 155 -9.32 10.05 18.34
CA LEU A 155 -9.74 9.04 17.36
C LEU A 155 -10.91 8.18 17.83
N GLN A 156 -11.15 8.04 19.13
CA GLN A 156 -12.14 7.10 19.67
C GLN A 156 -13.54 7.29 19.05
N GLY A 157 -14.07 8.52 19.07
CA GLY A 157 -15.39 8.83 18.51
C GLY A 157 -15.48 8.61 16.99
N PRO A 158 -14.56 9.19 16.19
CA PRO A 158 -14.49 8.95 14.75
C PRO A 158 -14.39 7.46 14.37
N LEU A 159 -13.57 6.67 15.10
CA LEU A 159 -13.42 5.25 14.84
C LEU A 159 -14.67 4.45 15.22
N ASP A 160 -15.33 4.74 16.34
CA ASP A 160 -16.60 4.09 16.69
C ASP A 160 -17.70 4.37 15.65
N LYS A 161 -17.69 5.55 15.04
CA LYS A 161 -18.58 5.86 13.91
C LYS A 161 -18.18 5.13 12.63
N ALA A 162 -16.88 5.09 12.32
CA ALA A 162 -16.37 4.43 11.11
C ALA A 162 -16.61 2.92 11.13
N TYR A 163 -16.45 2.29 12.30
CA TYR A 163 -16.69 0.86 12.54
C TYR A 163 -18.07 0.60 13.16
N SER A 164 -19.09 1.33 12.72
CA SER A 164 -20.47 1.14 13.17
C SER A 164 -21.02 -0.23 12.74
N ALA A 165 -22.03 -0.73 13.45
CA ALA A 165 -22.70 -1.99 13.09
C ALA A 165 -23.24 -2.00 11.64
N GLU A 166 -23.68 -0.86 11.12
CA GLU A 166 -24.11 -0.73 9.71
C GLU A 166 -22.94 -0.90 8.73
N PHE A 167 -21.75 -0.40 9.09
CA PHE A 167 -20.56 -0.64 8.28
C PHE A 167 -20.13 -2.12 8.35
N LEU A 168 -20.06 -2.70 9.56
CA LEU A 168 -19.68 -4.10 9.76
C LEU A 168 -20.64 -5.05 9.01
N SER A 169 -21.95 -4.81 9.08
CA SER A 169 -22.95 -5.59 8.36
C SER A 169 -22.77 -5.52 6.84
N ARG A 170 -22.34 -4.38 6.29
CA ARG A 170 -22.01 -4.27 4.85
C ARG A 170 -20.78 -5.07 4.45
N MET A 171 -19.86 -5.33 5.39
CA MET A 171 -18.71 -6.22 5.21
C MET A 171 -19.06 -7.70 5.48
N GLY A 172 -20.34 -8.01 5.73
CA GLY A 172 -20.79 -9.35 6.09
C GLY A 172 -20.48 -9.75 7.54
N LEU A 173 -20.07 -8.81 8.39
CA LEU A 173 -19.75 -9.06 9.80
C LEU A 173 -20.94 -8.78 10.71
N ASP A 174 -20.99 -9.45 11.87
CA ASP A 174 -21.92 -9.09 12.94
C ASP A 174 -21.54 -7.76 13.63
N ALA A 175 -22.32 -7.34 14.63
CA ALA A 175 -22.09 -6.08 15.35
C ALA A 175 -20.80 -6.10 16.20
N GLU A 176 -20.31 -7.30 16.52
CA GLU A 176 -19.09 -7.56 17.27
C GLU A 176 -17.85 -7.68 16.36
N GLY A 177 -18.05 -7.68 15.03
CA GLY A 177 -17.02 -7.76 14.01
C GLY A 177 -16.59 -9.19 13.66
N ASN A 178 -17.43 -10.19 13.91
CA ASN A 178 -17.16 -11.59 13.56
C ASN A 178 -17.79 -11.96 12.20
N PRO A 179 -17.13 -12.81 11.41
CA PRO A 179 -17.73 -13.39 10.21
C PRO A 179 -18.82 -14.41 10.53
N PRO A 180 -19.68 -14.77 9.55
CA PRO A 180 -20.61 -15.88 9.67
C PRO A 180 -19.91 -17.22 9.92
N ASP A 181 -20.62 -18.18 10.53
CA ASP A 181 -20.08 -19.53 10.74
C ASP A 181 -19.67 -20.18 9.41
N GLY A 182 -18.42 -20.65 9.35
CA GLY A 182 -17.83 -21.27 8.16
C GLY A 182 -17.20 -20.30 7.16
N ASP A 183 -17.33 -18.99 7.40
CA ASP A 183 -16.68 -17.95 6.60
C ASP A 183 -15.46 -17.37 7.34
N THR A 184 -14.46 -16.97 6.57
CA THR A 184 -13.22 -16.38 7.06
C THR A 184 -13.11 -14.96 6.55
N PHE A 185 -13.20 -13.99 7.46
CA PHE A 185 -12.93 -12.59 7.14
C PHE A 185 -11.42 -12.35 7.04
N VAL A 186 -10.99 -11.82 5.90
CA VAL A 186 -9.59 -11.48 5.63
C VAL A 186 -9.45 -9.96 5.67
N SER A 187 -8.54 -9.48 6.50
CA SER A 187 -8.04 -8.10 6.46
C SER A 187 -6.57 -8.13 6.84
N ARG A 188 -5.70 -7.91 5.84
CA ARG A 188 -4.25 -7.98 5.99
C ARG A 188 -3.60 -6.82 5.23
N VAL A 189 -2.56 -6.24 5.82
CA VAL A 189 -1.66 -5.29 5.15
C VAL A 189 -0.28 -5.91 5.03
N LEU A 190 0.27 -5.85 3.83
CA LEU A 190 1.58 -6.39 3.46
C LEU A 190 2.47 -5.21 3.02
N PRO A 191 3.28 -4.64 3.93
CA PRO A 191 4.24 -3.60 3.57
C PRO A 191 5.20 -4.11 2.50
N VAL A 192 5.31 -3.36 1.40
CA VAL A 192 6.29 -3.64 0.33
C VAL A 192 7.57 -2.84 0.58
N GLY A 193 7.45 -1.65 1.17
CA GLY A 193 8.60 -0.84 1.56
C GLY A 193 8.23 0.42 2.32
N THR A 194 9.24 1.03 2.93
CA THR A 194 9.13 2.29 3.67
C THR A 194 10.08 3.34 3.11
N THR A 195 9.71 4.61 3.24
CA THR A 195 10.63 5.74 2.98
C THR A 195 10.43 6.83 4.02
N VAL A 196 11.52 7.42 4.48
CA VAL A 196 11.53 8.52 5.44
C VAL A 196 11.42 9.82 4.66
N LEU A 197 10.35 10.58 4.92
CA LEU A 197 10.14 11.89 4.34
C LEU A 197 10.82 12.98 5.16
N GLU A 198 10.76 12.86 6.48
CA GLU A 198 11.35 13.81 7.43
C GLU A 198 11.80 13.04 8.69
N TYR A 199 12.95 13.40 9.26
CA TYR A 199 13.43 12.85 10.53
C TYR A 199 14.06 13.94 11.38
N ARG A 200 13.76 13.91 12.68
CA ARG A 200 14.35 14.72 13.76
C ARG A 200 14.45 13.86 15.01
N ASP A 201 15.21 14.34 15.98
CA ASP A 201 15.49 13.64 17.24
C ASP A 201 14.27 13.09 17.99
N SER A 202 13.06 13.62 17.82
CA SER A 202 11.84 13.10 18.50
C SER A 202 10.61 13.01 17.60
N THR A 203 10.76 13.24 16.29
CA THR A 203 9.66 13.19 15.33
C THR A 203 10.12 12.62 14.00
N ALA A 204 9.32 11.78 13.37
CA ALA A 204 9.59 11.25 12.05
C ALA A 204 8.33 11.30 11.18
N LYS A 205 8.50 11.40 9.87
CA LYS A 205 7.42 11.23 8.90
C LYS A 205 7.81 10.12 7.95
N VAL A 206 7.06 9.03 7.97
CA VAL A 206 7.38 7.81 7.21
C VAL A 206 6.21 7.45 6.31
N SER A 207 6.47 7.18 5.04
CA SER A 207 5.50 6.58 4.13
C SER A 207 5.76 5.09 3.99
N VAL A 208 4.69 4.31 4.03
CA VAL A 208 4.65 2.86 3.83
C VAL A 208 3.85 2.59 2.56
N TRP A 209 4.50 2.00 1.55
CA TRP A 209 3.81 1.49 0.36
C TRP A 209 3.46 0.03 0.60
N TYR A 210 2.20 -0.35 0.42
CA TYR A 210 1.71 -1.65 0.82
C TYR A 210 0.61 -2.19 -0.10
N MET A 211 0.45 -3.52 -0.06
CA MET A 211 -0.69 -4.23 -0.62
C MET A 211 -1.64 -4.65 0.51
N GLY A 212 -2.93 -4.38 0.37
CA GLY A 212 -3.97 -4.85 1.29
C GLY A 212 -4.72 -6.04 0.71
N LEU A 213 -5.01 -7.05 1.54
CA LEU A 213 -5.97 -8.11 1.24
C LEU A 213 -7.22 -7.87 2.08
N ILE A 214 -8.38 -7.76 1.43
CA ILE A 214 -9.66 -7.62 2.14
C ILE A 214 -10.79 -8.36 1.44
N GLY A 215 -11.64 -9.00 2.24
CA GLY A 215 -12.88 -9.64 1.79
C GLY A 215 -13.27 -10.81 2.68
N MET A 216 -14.24 -11.57 2.23
CA MET A 216 -14.79 -12.73 2.91
C MET A 216 -14.53 -14.00 2.09
N SER A 217 -13.96 -15.01 2.73
CA SER A 217 -13.73 -16.32 2.12
C SER A 217 -14.67 -17.36 2.71
N GLY A 218 -15.55 -17.93 1.89
CA GLY A 218 -16.53 -18.93 2.31
C GLY A 218 -17.36 -19.42 1.13
N GLU A 219 -18.01 -20.58 1.27
CA GLU A 219 -18.77 -21.21 0.17
C GLU A 219 -19.91 -20.32 -0.34
N LYS A 220 -20.49 -19.51 0.54
CA LYS A 220 -21.62 -18.61 0.22
C LYS A 220 -21.20 -17.14 0.15
N SER A 221 -19.91 -16.84 0.28
CA SER A 221 -19.41 -15.48 0.23
C SER A 221 -19.67 -14.86 -1.14
N THR A 222 -20.23 -13.67 -1.14
CA THR A 222 -20.38 -12.83 -2.35
C THR A 222 -19.41 -11.65 -2.35
N ASP A 223 -18.48 -11.60 -1.39
CA ASP A 223 -17.46 -10.55 -1.24
C ASP A 223 -16.08 -11.20 -1.28
N PRO A 224 -15.54 -11.53 -2.46
CA PRO A 224 -14.29 -12.27 -2.58
C PRO A 224 -13.11 -11.46 -2.03
N VAL A 225 -12.08 -12.15 -1.54
CA VAL A 225 -10.85 -11.50 -1.10
C VAL A 225 -10.14 -10.87 -2.30
N THR A 226 -9.94 -9.56 -2.25
CA THR A 226 -9.28 -8.78 -3.30
C THR A 226 -8.03 -8.08 -2.81
N THR A 227 -7.15 -7.70 -3.75
CA THR A 227 -5.95 -6.92 -3.48
C THR A 227 -6.19 -5.43 -3.70
N THR A 228 -5.63 -4.59 -2.84
CA THR A 228 -5.60 -3.13 -3.01
C THR A 228 -4.17 -2.64 -2.89
N TRP A 229 -3.83 -1.55 -3.59
CA TRP A 229 -2.50 -0.92 -3.51
C TRP A 229 -2.63 0.47 -2.95
N LYS A 230 -1.88 0.78 -1.89
CA LYS A 230 -2.01 2.01 -1.14
C LYS A 230 -0.68 2.50 -0.59
N THR A 231 -0.64 3.79 -0.26
CA THR A 231 0.44 4.41 0.51
C THR A 231 -0.13 5.00 1.79
N TRP A 232 0.34 4.54 2.94
CA TRP A 232 0.07 5.15 4.26
C TRP A 232 1.22 6.08 4.63
N THR A 233 0.95 7.27 5.14
CA THR A 233 1.96 8.17 5.69
C THR A 233 1.67 8.44 7.15
N PHE A 234 2.64 8.14 8.01
CA PHE A 234 2.57 8.33 9.45
C PHE A 234 3.46 9.51 9.86
N SER A 235 2.91 10.40 10.66
CA SER A 235 3.65 11.36 11.48
C SER A 235 3.84 10.72 12.86
N LEU A 236 5.08 10.35 13.16
CA LEU A 236 5.49 9.69 14.39
C LEU A 236 6.12 10.68 15.36
N GLN A 237 5.93 10.41 16.64
CA GLN A 237 6.54 11.12 17.75
C GLN A 237 7.15 10.11 18.73
N TRP A 238 8.34 10.38 19.23
CA TRP A 238 8.93 9.60 20.31
C TRP A 238 8.25 9.93 21.64
N SER A 239 7.66 8.93 22.30
CA SER A 239 7.01 9.06 23.60
C SER A 239 7.18 7.77 24.39
N ASP A 240 7.45 7.90 25.70
CA ASP A 240 7.46 6.77 26.63
C ASP A 240 8.37 5.60 26.21
N GLY A 241 9.50 5.93 25.55
CA GLY A 241 10.49 4.94 25.11
C GLY A 241 10.15 4.24 23.79
N ASP A 242 9.22 4.78 23.00
CA ASP A 242 8.79 4.17 21.73
C ASP A 242 8.36 5.22 20.69
N TRP A 243 8.30 4.83 19.41
CA TRP A 243 7.69 5.66 18.36
C TRP A 243 6.18 5.52 18.39
N LYS A 244 5.40 6.60 18.47
CA LYS A 244 3.93 6.59 18.46
C LYS A 244 3.36 7.46 17.34
N ILE A 245 2.20 7.09 16.82
CA ILE A 245 1.52 7.85 15.77
C ILE A 245 0.85 9.09 16.38
N ALA A 246 1.28 10.27 15.93
CA ALA A 246 0.63 11.53 16.25
C ALA A 246 -0.47 11.87 15.24
N ALA A 247 -0.26 11.52 13.97
CA ALA A 247 -1.24 11.66 12.90
C ALA A 247 -0.89 10.73 11.75
N ASP A 248 -1.87 10.40 10.91
CA ASP A 248 -1.65 9.62 9.70
C ASP A 248 -2.57 10.06 8.56
N SER A 249 -2.19 9.68 7.34
CA SER A 249 -2.97 9.92 6.13
C SER A 249 -2.71 8.81 5.11
N GLN A 250 -3.66 8.55 4.23
CA GLN A 250 -3.56 7.48 3.25
C GLN A 250 -3.99 7.97 1.87
N LYS A 251 -3.40 7.35 0.84
CA LYS A 251 -3.83 7.52 -0.56
C LYS A 251 -3.77 6.18 -1.29
N ASP A 252 -4.52 6.09 -2.39
CA ASP A 252 -4.43 4.95 -3.29
C ASP A 252 -3.13 4.95 -4.09
N GLY A 253 -2.66 3.75 -4.39
CA GLY A 253 -1.48 3.48 -5.20
C GLY A 253 -0.15 3.98 -4.62
N PRO A 254 0.90 4.01 -5.46
CA PRO A 254 0.88 3.53 -6.86
C PRO A 254 0.60 2.03 -6.94
N ALA A 255 -0.23 1.62 -7.89
CA ALA A 255 -0.51 0.20 -8.15
C ALA A 255 0.36 -0.27 -9.33
N PRO A 256 1.05 -1.42 -9.22
CA PRO A 256 1.58 -2.12 -10.39
C PRO A 256 0.45 -2.47 -11.37
N VAL A 257 0.81 -2.75 -12.61
CA VAL A 257 -0.15 -3.30 -13.59
C VAL A 257 -0.66 -4.64 -13.05
N PRO A 258 -1.98 -4.86 -12.94
CA PRO A 258 -2.54 -6.14 -12.52
C PRO A 258 -2.07 -7.28 -13.43
N GLY A 259 -1.74 -8.43 -12.86
CA GLY A 259 -1.54 -9.67 -13.63
C GLY A 259 -2.87 -10.27 -14.07
N ASP A 260 -2.85 -11.15 -15.08
CA ASP A 260 -4.00 -11.96 -15.52
C ASP A 260 -4.07 -13.29 -14.73
N ASP A 261 -3.92 -13.21 -13.41
CA ASP A 261 -3.98 -14.39 -12.55
C ASP A 261 -5.42 -14.93 -12.48
N LYS A 262 -5.56 -16.25 -12.60
CA LYS A 262 -6.87 -16.90 -12.38
C LYS A 262 -7.28 -16.70 -10.92
N ALA A 263 -8.50 -16.23 -10.69
CA ALA A 263 -9.05 -16.13 -9.35
C ALA A 263 -9.07 -17.50 -8.65
N ALA A 264 -8.54 -17.55 -7.43
CA ALA A 264 -8.61 -18.71 -6.56
C ALA A 264 -10.05 -18.93 -6.07
N THR A 265 -10.37 -20.17 -5.73
CA THR A 265 -11.63 -20.53 -5.06
C THR A 265 -11.63 -20.03 -3.60
N SER A 266 -12.82 -19.86 -3.01
CA SER A 266 -12.94 -19.53 -1.59
C SER A 266 -12.25 -20.57 -0.70
N GLU A 267 -12.33 -21.85 -1.04
CA GLU A 267 -11.66 -22.92 -0.29
C GLU A 267 -10.14 -22.75 -0.31
N GLU A 268 -9.54 -22.45 -1.47
CA GLU A 268 -8.10 -22.21 -1.60
C GLU A 268 -7.65 -20.99 -0.78
N ILE A 269 -8.43 -19.90 -0.78
CA ILE A 269 -8.11 -18.70 0.01
C ILE A 269 -8.28 -18.94 1.50
N SER A 270 -9.37 -19.57 1.94
CA SER A 270 -9.59 -19.89 3.37
C SER A 270 -8.47 -20.75 3.91
N LYS A 271 -8.11 -21.80 3.16
CA LYS A 271 -6.99 -22.67 3.47
C LYS A 271 -5.67 -21.90 3.51
N ALA A 272 -5.40 -21.02 2.56
CA ALA A 272 -4.19 -20.20 2.59
C ALA A 272 -4.15 -19.26 3.80
N VAL A 273 -5.28 -18.69 4.21
CA VAL A 273 -5.37 -17.80 5.38
C VAL A 273 -5.11 -18.56 6.68
N GLU A 274 -5.60 -19.80 6.78
CA GLU A 274 -5.39 -20.70 7.91
C GLU A 274 -3.96 -21.26 7.95
N GLU A 275 -3.46 -21.77 6.82
CA GLU A 275 -2.14 -22.41 6.73
C GLU A 275 -1.01 -21.37 6.81
N TYR A 276 -1.17 -20.22 6.14
CA TYR A 276 -0.22 -19.11 6.18
C TYR A 276 -0.75 -18.04 7.13
N GLY A 277 -0.40 -18.19 8.42
CA GLY A 277 -0.62 -17.18 9.44
C GLY A 277 -0.16 -15.80 8.94
N GLY A 278 -0.89 -14.75 9.35
CA GLY A 278 -0.51 -13.38 8.99
C GLY A 278 0.82 -12.98 9.63
N PHE A 279 1.59 -12.14 8.95
CA PHE A 279 2.73 -11.49 9.58
C PHE A 279 2.25 -10.62 10.74
N THR A 280 2.81 -10.84 11.93
CA THR A 280 2.70 -9.89 13.07
C THR A 280 3.80 -8.84 13.02
N TYR A 281 4.79 -9.05 12.15
CA TYR A 281 5.97 -8.22 12.01
C TYR A 281 6.40 -8.05 10.55
N ALA A 282 6.75 -6.83 10.14
CA ALA A 282 7.06 -6.49 8.75
C ALA A 282 8.55 -6.23 8.45
N ARG A 283 9.37 -5.79 9.43
CA ARG A 283 10.81 -5.53 9.21
C ARG A 283 11.60 -5.33 10.49
#